data_AF-A0A349U3K9-F1
#
_entry.id   AF-A0A349U3K9-F1
#
_cell.length_a   1.000
_cell.length_b   1.000
_cell.length_c   1.000
_cell.angle_alpha   90.00
_cell.angle_beta   90.00
_cell.angle_gamma   90.00
#
_symmetry.space_group_name_H-M   'P 1'
#
loop_
_entity.id
_entity.type
_entity.pdbx_description
1 polymer ?
#
loop_
_entity_poly.entity_id
_entity_poly.type
_entity_poly.pdbx_seq_one_letter_code
_entity_poly.pdbx_strand_id
1 'polypeptide(L)'
;MQYKLSPGGHTVFRKNNSHLQPELFNTATYMNPRTRAMLEKSWAPLYYEHVFCKIDEKMFAPLYCTDNGSPNKPVNTLLSLEFLKHLHDYTDEEILEQDYFNYQVNYALGQRNLGELYICEQTLYDFRK
;
A
#
# COMPACT_ATOMS: atom_id res chain seq x y z
N MET A 1 -16.71 20.79 27.50
CA MET A 1 -15.96 19.53 27.75
C MET A 1 -15.13 19.28 26.51
N GLN A 2 -13.84 19.63 26.55
CA GLN A 2 -12.93 19.48 25.42
C GLN A 2 -12.50 18.02 25.33
N TYR A 3 -12.80 17.35 24.21
CA TYR A 3 -12.28 16.03 23.94
C TYR A 3 -10.77 16.14 23.71
N LYS A 4 -9.99 15.60 24.64
CA LYS A 4 -8.55 15.37 24.46
C LYS A 4 -8.38 14.30 23.39
N LEU A 5 -7.95 14.70 22.21
CA LEU A 5 -7.43 13.80 21.18
C LEU A 5 -6.11 13.21 21.70
N SER A 6 -6.05 11.87 21.80
CA SER A 6 -4.84 11.11 22.14
C SER A 6 -3.82 11.19 20.98
N PRO A 7 -2.50 11.08 21.23
CA PRO A 7 -1.46 11.45 20.27
C PRO A 7 -1.25 10.33 19.25
N GLY A 8 -2.07 10.34 18.20
CA GLY A 8 -1.95 9.46 17.03
C GLY A 8 -2.19 10.27 15.75
N GLY A 9 -1.19 11.07 15.37
CA GLY A 9 -1.03 11.67 14.03
C GLY A 9 -2.12 12.66 13.56
N HIS A 10 -1.74 13.92 13.39
CA HIS A 10 -2.46 14.91 12.58
C HIS A 10 -2.50 14.47 11.11
N THR A 11 -3.27 13.44 10.76
CA THR A 11 -3.40 12.97 9.37
C THR A 11 -4.85 12.96 8.94
N VAL A 12 -5.10 13.42 7.72
CA VAL A 12 -6.44 13.49 7.13
C VAL A 12 -6.68 12.26 6.27
N PHE A 13 -7.84 11.65 6.41
CA PHE A 13 -8.23 10.50 5.61
C PHE A 13 -8.30 10.89 4.13
N ARG A 14 -7.52 10.20 3.31
CA ARG A 14 -7.60 10.25 1.86
C ARG A 14 -7.68 8.84 1.32
N LYS A 15 -8.81 8.53 0.67
CA LYS A 15 -8.95 7.28 -0.08
C LYS A 15 -7.91 7.23 -1.20
N ASN A 16 -7.25 6.09 -1.36
CA ASN A 16 -6.33 5.85 -2.44
C ASN A 16 -7.09 5.44 -3.72
N ASN A 17 -7.03 6.30 -4.73
CA ASN A 17 -7.53 6.00 -6.07
C ASN A 17 -6.44 6.14 -7.15
N SER A 18 -5.17 6.40 -6.77
CA SER A 18 -4.10 6.64 -7.75
C SER A 18 -3.81 5.40 -8.59
N HIS A 19 -3.90 4.22 -7.99
CA HIS A 19 -3.70 2.92 -8.64
C HIS A 19 -4.68 2.63 -9.80
N LEU A 20 -5.81 3.36 -9.88
CA LEU A 20 -6.79 3.23 -10.97
C LEU A 20 -6.35 3.92 -12.26
N GLN A 21 -5.40 4.86 -12.18
CA GLN A 21 -4.86 5.58 -13.32
C GLN A 21 -3.37 5.29 -13.45
N PRO A 22 -2.99 4.15 -14.04
CA PRO A 22 -1.59 3.81 -14.23
C PRO A 22 -0.92 4.80 -15.19
N GLU A 23 0.33 5.14 -14.90
CA GLU A 23 1.16 5.93 -15.81
C GLU A 23 1.36 5.21 -17.14
N LEU A 24 1.37 5.98 -18.24
CA LEU A 24 1.62 5.47 -19.59
C LEU A 24 2.99 4.78 -19.70
N PHE A 25 3.98 5.34 -19.02
CA PHE A 25 5.33 4.81 -18.92
C PHE A 25 5.57 4.35 -17.50
N ASN A 26 5.78 3.05 -17.30
CA ASN A 26 6.09 2.47 -16.01
C ASN A 26 7.06 1.30 -16.17
N THR A 27 7.47 0.68 -15.07
CA THR A 27 8.46 -0.42 -15.09
C THR A 27 8.04 -1.57 -16.01
N ALA A 28 6.75 -1.94 -16.06
CA ALA A 28 6.26 -3.00 -16.94
C ALA A 28 6.31 -2.61 -18.44
N THR A 29 6.23 -1.32 -18.77
CA THR A 29 6.37 -0.83 -20.16
C THR A 29 7.78 -1.09 -20.71
N TYR A 30 8.81 -0.96 -19.87
CA TYR A 30 10.21 -1.19 -20.25
C TYR A 30 10.68 -2.64 -20.07
N MET A 31 9.84 -3.49 -19.48
CA MET A 31 10.16 -4.89 -19.22
C MET A 31 10.18 -5.71 -20.51
N ASN A 32 11.07 -6.71 -20.59
CA ASN A 32 11.02 -7.68 -21.69
C ASN A 32 9.63 -8.33 -21.78
N PRO A 33 9.03 -8.49 -22.97
CA PRO A 33 7.67 -9.03 -23.11
C PRO A 33 7.46 -10.40 -22.45
N ARG A 34 8.48 -11.27 -22.44
CA ARG A 34 8.40 -12.59 -21.78
C ARG A 34 8.34 -12.45 -20.27
N THR A 35 9.18 -11.59 -19.69
CA THR A 35 9.17 -11.33 -18.24
C THR A 35 7.86 -10.67 -17.83
N ARG A 36 7.32 -9.74 -18.63
CA ARG A 36 6.00 -9.14 -18.39
C ARG A 36 4.89 -10.20 -18.41
N ALA A 37 4.90 -11.09 -19.38
CA ALA A 37 3.92 -12.19 -19.43
C ALA A 37 4.04 -13.17 -18.25
N MET A 38 5.25 -13.35 -17.68
CA MET A 38 5.44 -14.11 -16.44
C MET A 38 4.86 -13.37 -15.23
N LEU A 39 5.06 -12.05 -15.13
CA LEU A 39 4.47 -11.22 -14.08
C LEU A 39 2.94 -11.25 -14.14
N GLU A 40 2.36 -11.10 -15.33
CA GLU A 40 0.91 -11.15 -15.58
C GLU A 40 0.28 -12.50 -15.17
N LYS A 41 1.06 -13.58 -15.21
CA LYS A 41 0.63 -14.93 -14.78
C LYS A 41 0.99 -15.25 -13.32
N SER A 42 1.65 -14.34 -12.63
CA SER A 42 2.05 -14.54 -11.24
C SER A 42 0.89 -14.29 -10.27
N TRP A 43 1.15 -14.42 -8.98
CA TRP A 43 0.16 -14.15 -7.93
C TRP A 43 -0.19 -12.65 -7.81
N ALA A 44 0.71 -11.75 -8.23
CA ALA A 44 0.58 -10.32 -7.96
C ALA A 44 -0.64 -9.66 -8.64
N PRO A 45 -0.92 -9.90 -9.94
CA PRO A 45 -2.15 -9.39 -10.56
C PRO A 45 -3.43 -9.89 -9.89
N LEU A 46 -3.47 -11.17 -9.49
CA LEU A 46 -4.62 -11.74 -8.81
C LEU A 46 -4.84 -11.11 -7.43
N TYR A 47 -3.76 -10.91 -6.67
CA TYR A 47 -3.81 -10.21 -5.39
C TYR A 47 -4.30 -8.77 -5.58
N TYR A 48 -3.75 -8.06 -6.57
CA TYR A 48 -4.16 -6.69 -6.88
C TYR A 48 -5.67 -6.58 -7.14
N GLU A 49 -6.20 -7.45 -8.01
CA GLU A 49 -7.61 -7.42 -8.41
C GLU A 49 -8.57 -7.87 -7.30
N HIS A 50 -8.24 -8.98 -6.63
CA HIS A 50 -9.16 -9.66 -5.73
C HIS A 50 -8.98 -9.32 -4.25
N VAL A 51 -7.83 -8.78 -3.85
CA VAL A 51 -7.55 -8.37 -2.47
C VAL A 51 -7.39 -6.86 -2.40
N PHE A 52 -6.34 -6.31 -3.01
CA PHE A 52 -5.98 -4.89 -2.86
C PHE A 52 -7.11 -3.94 -3.30
N CYS A 53 -7.69 -4.17 -4.49
CA CYS A 53 -8.80 -3.35 -5.01
C CYS A 53 -10.12 -3.55 -4.27
N LYS A 54 -10.24 -4.57 -3.42
CA LYS A 54 -11.46 -4.90 -2.67
C LYS A 54 -11.45 -4.36 -1.24
N ILE A 55 -10.32 -3.81 -0.78
CA ILE A 55 -10.22 -3.16 0.52
C ILE A 55 -11.05 -1.87 0.51
N ASP A 56 -12.10 -1.82 1.35
CA ASP A 56 -12.86 -0.60 1.57
C ASP A 56 -12.18 0.29 2.61
N GLU A 57 -11.28 1.16 2.16
CA GLU A 57 -10.54 2.07 3.04
C GLU A 57 -11.43 2.99 3.90
N LYS A 58 -12.69 3.22 3.50
CA LYS A 58 -13.61 4.11 4.23
C LYS A 58 -13.93 3.59 5.62
N MET A 59 -13.82 2.28 5.87
CA MET A 59 -14.03 1.71 7.20
C MET A 59 -12.99 2.22 8.22
N PHE A 60 -11.84 2.71 7.75
CA PHE A 60 -10.77 3.28 8.59
C PHE A 60 -10.85 4.80 8.71
N ALA A 61 -11.76 5.47 7.98
CA ALA A 61 -11.91 6.93 8.03
C ALA A 61 -12.08 7.49 9.46
N PRO A 62 -12.81 6.84 10.40
CA PRO A 62 -12.93 7.32 11.78
C PRO A 62 -11.63 7.37 12.58
N LEU A 63 -10.56 6.71 12.10
CA LEU A 63 -9.23 6.73 12.74
C LEU A 63 -8.42 7.99 12.41
N TYR A 64 -8.90 8.81 11.47
CA TYR A 64 -8.18 9.97 10.96
C TYR A 64 -8.87 11.28 11.32
N CYS A 65 -8.10 12.36 11.30
CA CYS A 65 -8.61 13.71 11.50
C CYS A 65 -9.41 14.17 10.28
N THR A 66 -10.44 14.99 10.49
CA THR A 66 -11.32 15.47 9.43
C THR A 66 -10.71 16.61 8.59
N ASP A 67 -9.82 17.41 9.16
CA ASP A 67 -9.62 18.77 8.67
C ASP A 67 -8.22 19.39 8.88
N ASN A 68 -7.37 18.89 9.80
CA ASN A 68 -6.10 19.56 10.10
C ASN A 68 -4.87 18.64 10.19
N GLY A 69 -4.55 17.96 9.08
CA GLY A 69 -3.44 17.01 9.03
C GLY A 69 -2.84 16.78 7.64
N SER A 70 -1.68 16.11 7.59
CA SER A 70 -1.08 15.65 6.33
C SER A 70 -1.87 14.49 5.73
N PRO A 71 -1.84 14.27 4.40
CA PRO A 71 -2.48 13.10 3.82
C PRO A 71 -1.91 11.81 4.43
N ASN A 72 -2.78 10.90 4.83
CA ASN A 72 -2.37 9.57 5.28
C ASN A 72 -1.64 8.81 4.17
N LYS A 73 -0.85 7.82 4.59
CA LYS A 73 -0.43 6.76 3.67
C LYS A 73 -1.67 5.93 3.29
N PRO A 74 -1.76 5.43 2.04
CA PRO A 74 -2.88 4.61 1.60
C PRO A 74 -3.18 3.45 2.55
N VAL A 75 -4.43 3.34 3.01
CA VAL A 75 -4.82 2.32 4.00
C VAL A 75 -4.78 0.93 3.37
N ASN A 76 -5.20 0.83 2.10
CA ASN A 76 -5.11 -0.43 1.36
C ASN A 76 -3.67 -0.93 1.22
N THR A 77 -2.70 -0.04 1.03
CA THR A 77 -1.28 -0.42 1.03
C THR A 77 -0.83 -0.92 2.38
N LEU A 78 -1.12 -0.20 3.47
CA LEU A 78 -0.72 -0.61 4.82
C LEU A 78 -1.32 -1.98 5.20
N LEU A 79 -2.62 -2.19 4.92
CA LEU A 79 -3.27 -3.48 5.17
C LEU A 79 -2.70 -4.60 4.30
N SER A 80 -2.44 -4.32 3.02
CA SER A 80 -1.88 -5.33 2.15
C SER A 80 -0.46 -5.71 2.55
N LEU A 81 0.35 -4.78 3.06
CA LEU A 81 1.64 -5.13 3.66
C LEU A 81 1.46 -6.08 4.86
N GLU A 82 0.48 -5.85 5.75
CA GLU A 82 0.19 -6.80 6.83
C GLU A 82 -0.21 -8.19 6.30
N PHE A 83 -1.09 -8.24 5.29
CA PHE A 83 -1.53 -9.51 4.72
C PHE A 83 -0.39 -10.26 4.05
N LEU A 84 0.43 -9.58 3.25
CA LEU A 84 1.56 -10.18 2.56
C LEU A 84 2.64 -10.63 3.55
N LYS A 85 2.86 -9.85 4.61
CA LYS A 85 3.75 -10.24 5.71
C LYS A 85 3.34 -11.59 6.29
N HIS A 86 2.07 -11.76 6.63
CA HIS A 86 1.56 -13.02 7.17
C HIS A 86 1.46 -14.14 6.14
N LEU A 87 1.20 -13.84 4.87
CA LEU A 87 1.13 -14.83 3.80
C LEU A 87 2.48 -15.48 3.52
N HIS A 88 3.56 -14.73 3.71
CA HIS A 88 4.93 -15.15 3.41
C HIS A 88 5.80 -15.36 4.65
N ASP A 89 5.22 -15.27 5.84
CA ASP A 89 5.92 -15.36 7.13
C ASP A 89 7.11 -14.38 7.27
N TYR A 90 6.96 -13.15 6.77
CA TYR A 90 7.98 -12.11 6.86
C TYR A 90 7.98 -11.38 8.20
N THR A 91 9.13 -10.83 8.59
CA THR A 91 9.22 -9.76 9.60
C THR A 91 8.76 -8.41 9.04
N ASP A 92 8.63 -7.40 9.90
CA ASP A 92 8.29 -6.04 9.47
C ASP A 92 9.40 -5.43 8.59
N GLU A 93 10.66 -5.70 8.90
CA GLU A 93 11.80 -5.27 8.09
C GLU A 93 11.81 -5.97 6.73
N GLU A 94 11.56 -7.28 6.70
CA GLU A 94 11.54 -8.07 5.47
C GLU A 94 10.41 -7.63 4.54
N ILE A 95 9.19 -7.42 5.04
CA ILE A 95 8.09 -6.96 4.18
C ILE A 95 8.34 -5.55 3.62
N LEU A 96 8.99 -4.67 4.38
CA LEU A 96 9.39 -3.36 3.87
C LEU A 96 10.48 -3.47 2.82
N GLU A 97 11.47 -4.35 3.01
CA GLU A 97 12.49 -4.63 1.97
C GLU A 97 11.84 -5.18 0.69
N GLN A 98 10.86 -6.08 0.82
CA GLN A 98 10.08 -6.57 -0.32
C GLN A 98 9.28 -5.44 -0.99
N ASP A 99 8.63 -4.55 -0.23
CA ASP A 99 7.95 -3.37 -0.79
C ASP A 99 8.91 -2.45 -1.55
N TYR A 100 10.18 -2.33 -1.14
CA TYR A 100 11.12 -1.46 -1.85
C TYR A 100 11.70 -2.07 -3.12
N PHE A 101 11.97 -3.37 -3.12
CA PHE A 101 12.82 -3.99 -4.13
C PHE A 101 12.16 -5.14 -4.90
N ASN A 102 10.99 -5.62 -4.47
CA ASN A 102 10.26 -6.68 -5.16
C ASN A 102 9.10 -6.11 -5.99
N TYR A 103 9.30 -6.07 -7.31
CA TYR A 103 8.30 -5.55 -8.23
C TYR A 103 6.97 -6.32 -8.21
N GLN A 104 6.96 -7.62 -7.86
CA GLN A 104 5.71 -8.36 -7.70
C GLN A 104 4.89 -7.82 -6.53
N VAL A 105 5.56 -7.47 -5.42
CA VAL A 105 4.90 -6.84 -4.27
C VAL A 105 4.37 -5.46 -4.65
N ASN A 106 5.17 -4.59 -5.30
CA ASN A 106 4.68 -3.30 -5.78
C ASN A 106 3.46 -3.45 -6.70
N TYR A 107 3.53 -4.39 -7.65
CA TYR A 107 2.44 -4.64 -8.58
C TYR A 107 1.16 -5.08 -7.86
N ALA A 108 1.29 -5.95 -6.85
CA ALA A 108 0.19 -6.39 -5.99
C ALA A 108 -0.44 -5.23 -5.20
N LEU A 109 0.38 -4.24 -4.82
CA LEU A 109 -0.02 -3.01 -4.12
C LEU A 109 -0.48 -1.89 -5.07
N GLY A 110 -0.66 -2.19 -6.36
CA GLY A 110 -1.12 -1.23 -7.36
C GLY A 110 -0.09 -0.18 -7.78
N GLN A 111 1.15 -0.29 -7.29
CA GLN A 111 2.28 0.54 -7.69
C GLN A 111 2.85 0.00 -8.99
N ARG A 112 3.15 0.89 -9.94
CA ARG A 112 3.62 0.48 -11.28
C ARG A 112 5.10 0.74 -11.48
N ASN A 113 5.72 1.44 -10.53
CA ASN A 113 7.16 1.67 -10.47
C ASN A 113 7.76 1.09 -9.17
N LEU A 114 8.97 0.55 -9.26
CA LEU A 114 9.74 0.13 -8.07
C LEU A 114 9.99 1.35 -7.15
N GLY A 115 9.72 1.20 -5.85
CA GLY A 115 9.97 2.24 -4.86
C GLY A 115 9.12 3.50 -5.01
N GLU A 116 7.95 3.42 -5.66
CA GLU A 116 7.05 4.55 -5.90
C GLU A 116 6.55 5.21 -4.60
N LEU A 117 6.34 4.40 -3.55
CA LEU A 117 5.93 4.85 -2.24
C LEU A 117 6.92 4.37 -1.19
N TYR A 118 7.44 5.31 -0.40
CA TYR A 118 8.25 5.00 0.78
C TYR A 118 7.36 4.88 2.03
N ILE A 119 7.49 3.76 2.75
CA ILE A 119 6.78 3.46 4.02
C ILE A 119 7.81 3.06 5.07
N CYS A 120 8.06 3.90 6.08
CA CYS A 120 8.93 3.49 7.18
C CYS A 120 8.21 2.59 8.19
N GLU A 121 8.98 1.81 8.95
CA GLU A 121 8.49 0.90 10.00
C GLU A 121 7.56 1.60 11.02
N GLN A 122 7.91 2.83 11.41
CA GLN A 122 7.07 3.64 12.31
C GLN A 122 5.65 3.84 11.77
N THR A 123 5.49 3.94 10.45
CA THR A 123 4.16 4.07 9.82
C THR A 123 3.32 2.82 10.04
N LEU A 124 3.91 1.63 9.90
CA LEU A 124 3.22 0.36 10.17
C LEU A 124 2.83 0.26 11.65
N TYR A 125 3.76 0.62 12.54
CA TYR A 125 3.51 0.58 13.97
C TYR A 125 2.39 1.54 14.40
N ASP A 126 2.39 2.78 13.89
CA ASP A 126 1.35 3.76 14.20
C ASP A 126 -0.01 3.35 13.61
N PHE A 127 -0.02 2.68 12.46
CA PHE A 127 -1.26 2.17 11.86
C PHE A 127 -1.93 1.05 12.67
N ARG A 128 -1.16 0.27 13.42
CA ARG A 128 -1.68 -0.84 14.24
C ARG A 128 -2.25 -0.42 15.60
N LYS A 129 -2.04 0.84 16.02
CA LYS A 129 -2.52 1.38 17.29
C LYS A 129 -3.95 1.87 17.20
#